data_AF-A0A8T5RIB6-F1
#
_entry.id   AF-A0A8T5RIB6-F1
#
_cell.length_a   1.000
_cell.length_b   1.000
_cell.length_c   1.000
_cell.angle_alpha   90.00
_cell.angle_beta   90.00
_cell.angle_gamma   90.00
#
_symmetry.space_group_name_H-M   'P 1'
#
loop_
_entity.id
_entity.type
_entity.pdbx_description
1 polymer ?
#
loop_
_entity_poly.entity_id
_entity_poly.type
_entity_poly.pdbx_seq_one_letter_code
_entity_poly.pdbx_strand_id
1 'polypeptide(L)'
;MDLFKSLENVKKKKRALIIYCLLNRIPIIIFGNSSIDIDEFIIELSGLINFRKELVYYTDFISNIEYENLILNENNDYQSMRIQVRCPSNVAIKAISQLSSLNSMIIGIEIPKEKNDLVLVKELIKVKTRKFLEIVIDSEDIVINITGINEKLLNLELELKIFQKISENTEKSINKMKRVLSDQIYKSQLDNDLKYSLLDFEVEKTEIKKNIFQEEIQDFYSGAKRAFFILSKLNFLNNMEVDSIIGSKTLLEAIDYEEGSIKGILTFIKNEWGEDFSGLIENNKLTFIGDKIQSFWG
;
A
#
# COMPACT_ATOMS: atom_id res chain seq x y z
N MET A 1 6.26 16.28 8.16
CA MET A 1 4.98 15.90 8.82
C MET A 1 4.99 14.42 9.24
N ASP A 2 4.36 14.03 10.35
CA ASP A 2 4.13 12.60 10.69
C ASP A 2 2.80 12.10 10.07
N LEU A 3 2.90 11.21 9.08
CA LEU A 3 1.75 10.66 8.38
C LEU A 3 0.79 9.92 9.31
N PHE A 4 1.28 9.07 10.22
CA PHE A 4 0.41 8.30 11.10
C PHE A 4 -0.37 9.20 12.03
N LYS A 5 0.29 10.23 12.58
CA LYS A 5 -0.36 11.25 13.40
C LYS A 5 -1.39 12.05 12.60
N SER A 6 -1.06 12.47 11.38
CA SER A 6 -2.01 13.19 10.50
C SER A 6 -3.28 12.37 10.21
N LEU A 7 -3.15 11.05 10.16
CA LEU A 7 -4.26 10.14 9.90
C LEU A 7 -5.03 9.71 11.17
N GLU A 8 -4.60 10.07 12.39
CA GLU A 8 -5.23 9.57 13.63
C GLU A 8 -6.73 9.90 13.71
N ASN A 9 -7.12 11.09 13.26
CA ASN A 9 -8.51 11.57 13.24
C ASN A 9 -9.35 11.00 12.08
N VAL A 10 -8.71 10.36 11.10
CA VAL A 10 -9.41 9.76 9.95
C VAL A 10 -10.05 8.43 10.35
N LYS A 11 -11.31 8.23 9.94
CA LYS A 11 -12.05 6.98 10.17
C LYS A 11 -11.25 5.75 9.73
N LYS A 12 -11.20 4.70 10.56
CA LYS A 12 -10.42 3.46 10.32
C LYS A 12 -10.56 2.92 8.89
N LYS A 13 -11.80 2.80 8.39
CA LYS A 13 -12.08 2.32 7.04
C LYS A 13 -11.44 3.20 5.95
N LYS A 14 -11.44 4.51 6.13
CA LYS A 14 -10.87 5.47 5.17
C LYS A 14 -9.34 5.40 5.15
N ARG A 15 -8.69 5.20 6.30
CA ARG A 15 -7.25 4.91 6.35
C ARG A 15 -6.90 3.61 5.62
N ALA A 16 -7.69 2.56 5.83
CA ALA A 16 -7.52 1.29 5.15
C ALA A 16 -7.60 1.42 3.61
N LEU A 17 -8.42 2.36 3.09
CA LEU A 17 -8.46 2.63 1.65
C LEU A 17 -7.13 3.16 1.10
N ILE A 18 -6.34 3.89 1.89
CA ILE A 18 -5.03 4.38 1.46
C ILE A 18 -4.11 3.20 1.15
N ILE A 19 -3.97 2.28 2.12
CA ILE A 19 -3.14 1.07 1.95
C ILE A 19 -3.68 0.23 0.79
N TYR A 20 -5.00 0.04 0.71
CA TYR A 20 -5.62 -0.71 -0.38
C TYR A 20 -5.26 -0.12 -1.74
N CYS A 21 -5.32 1.20 -1.90
CA CYS A 21 -4.99 1.87 -3.16
C CYS A 21 -3.51 1.75 -3.49
N LEU A 22 -2.64 1.93 -2.49
CA LEU A 22 -1.20 1.72 -2.64
C LEU A 22 -0.88 0.30 -3.10
N LEU A 23 -1.37 -0.72 -2.40
CA LEU A 23 -1.14 -2.13 -2.75
C LEU A 23 -1.66 -2.45 -4.15
N ASN A 24 -2.83 -1.93 -4.54
CA ASN A 24 -3.46 -2.24 -5.82
C ASN A 24 -3.07 -1.29 -6.97
N ARG A 25 -2.02 -0.47 -6.81
CA ARG A 25 -1.54 0.49 -7.82
C ARG A 25 -2.64 1.45 -8.30
N ILE A 26 -3.63 1.74 -7.45
CA ILE A 26 -4.69 2.70 -7.74
C ILE A 26 -4.12 4.11 -7.54
N PRO A 27 -4.28 5.03 -8.52
CA PRO A 27 -3.80 6.40 -8.40
C PRO A 27 -4.33 7.09 -7.14
N ILE A 28 -3.47 7.81 -6.43
CA ILE A 28 -3.83 8.64 -5.28
C ILE A 28 -3.62 10.10 -5.66
N ILE A 29 -4.67 10.90 -5.59
CA ILE A 29 -4.65 12.32 -5.89
C ILE A 29 -4.86 13.09 -4.58
N ILE A 30 -3.88 13.91 -4.21
CA ILE A 30 -3.88 14.69 -2.99
C ILE A 30 -4.12 16.15 -3.36
N PHE A 31 -5.19 16.73 -2.83
CA PHE A 31 -5.53 18.13 -2.96
C PHE A 31 -5.25 18.86 -1.65
N GLY A 32 -4.73 20.07 -1.70
CA GLY A 32 -4.59 20.91 -0.51
C GLY A 32 -4.30 22.37 -0.84
N ASN A 33 -4.28 23.21 0.19
CA ASN A 33 -4.04 24.65 0.03
C ASN A 33 -2.54 25.03 0.05
N SER A 34 -1.66 24.11 0.44
CA SER A 34 -0.23 24.33 0.66
C SER A 34 0.56 23.28 -0.10
N SER A 35 1.32 23.70 -1.12
CA SER A 35 2.17 22.82 -1.92
C SER A 35 3.22 22.09 -1.06
N ILE A 36 3.74 22.75 -0.01
CA ILE A 36 4.69 22.16 0.93
C ILE A 36 4.06 20.99 1.69
N ASP A 37 2.88 21.19 2.27
CA ASP A 37 2.20 20.14 3.05
C ASP A 37 1.79 18.97 2.17
N ILE A 38 1.35 19.26 0.94
CA ILE A 38 1.02 18.24 -0.07
C ILE A 38 2.27 17.43 -0.42
N ASP A 39 3.37 18.08 -0.75
CA ASP A 39 4.59 17.40 -1.20
C ASP A 39 5.23 16.58 -0.06
N GLU A 40 5.20 17.09 1.19
CA GLU A 40 5.57 16.31 2.37
C GLU A 40 4.67 15.07 2.56
N PHE A 41 3.35 15.23 2.40
CA PHE A 41 2.42 14.10 2.50
C PHE A 41 2.70 13.04 1.43
N ILE A 42 3.01 13.45 0.20
CA ILE A 42 3.33 12.54 -0.90
C ILE A 42 4.60 11.74 -0.61
N ILE A 43 5.63 12.39 -0.08
CA ILE A 43 6.91 11.74 0.29
C ILE A 43 6.67 10.69 1.38
N GLU A 44 5.94 11.05 2.43
CA GLU A 44 5.64 10.12 3.51
C GLU A 44 4.76 8.95 3.01
N LEU A 45 3.82 9.23 2.11
CA LEU A 45 2.95 8.22 1.54
C LEU A 45 3.69 7.28 0.58
N SER A 46 4.64 7.77 -0.21
CA SER A 46 5.46 6.93 -1.09
C SER A 46 6.35 5.99 -0.29
N GLY A 47 6.90 6.47 0.84
CA GLY A 47 7.73 5.68 1.76
C GLY A 47 7.02 4.52 2.46
N LEU A 48 5.69 4.41 2.36
CA LEU A 48 4.94 3.27 2.88
C LEU A 48 5.17 1.98 2.08
N ILE A 49 5.41 2.07 0.77
CA ILE A 49 5.60 0.90 -0.09
C ILE A 49 7.08 0.77 -0.46
N ASN A 50 7.83 0.03 0.35
CA ASN A 50 9.29 -0.12 0.21
C ASN A 50 9.71 -1.23 -0.78
N PHE A 51 8.79 -2.09 -1.21
CA PHE A 51 9.10 -3.16 -2.19
C PHE A 51 9.03 -2.69 -3.66
N ARG A 52 8.61 -1.44 -3.90
CA ARG A 52 8.56 -0.82 -5.23
C ARG A 52 9.68 0.18 -5.40
N LYS A 53 10.11 0.36 -6.64
CA LYS A 53 11.04 1.40 -7.03
C LYS A 53 10.30 2.72 -7.12
N GLU A 54 10.65 3.67 -6.25
CA GLU A 54 10.14 5.03 -6.34
C GLU A 54 10.79 5.77 -7.52
N LEU A 55 9.97 6.49 -8.30
CA LEU A 55 10.42 7.47 -9.29
C LEU A 55 9.67 8.80 -9.08
N VAL A 56 10.31 9.90 -9.45
CA VAL A 56 9.78 11.25 -9.34
C VAL A 56 9.56 11.84 -10.72
N TYR A 57 8.30 12.13 -11.05
CA TYR A 57 7.98 12.84 -12.28
C TYR A 57 8.65 14.21 -12.27
N TYR A 58 9.23 14.59 -13.41
CA TYR A 58 10.00 15.81 -13.61
C TYR A 58 11.43 15.83 -13.07
N THR A 59 11.86 14.76 -12.39
CA THR A 59 13.26 14.56 -11.97
C THR A 59 13.86 13.34 -12.66
N ASP A 60 13.18 12.20 -12.59
CA ASP A 60 13.68 10.93 -13.15
C ASP A 60 13.22 10.71 -14.59
N PHE A 61 12.06 11.27 -14.96
CA PHE A 61 11.51 11.25 -16.31
C PHE A 61 10.55 12.43 -16.53
N ILE A 62 10.36 12.85 -17.78
CA ILE A 62 9.55 14.03 -18.13
C ILE A 62 8.48 13.73 -19.18
N SER A 63 8.65 12.68 -19.98
CA SER A 63 7.80 12.41 -21.14
C SER A 63 6.97 11.14 -21.00
N ASN A 64 5.84 11.09 -21.72
CA ASN A 64 5.02 9.87 -21.77
C ASN A 64 5.79 8.69 -22.38
N ILE A 65 6.68 8.92 -23.34
CA ILE A 65 7.47 7.86 -23.98
C ILE A 65 8.42 7.21 -22.96
N GLU A 66 9.10 8.00 -22.14
CA GLU A 66 9.94 7.47 -21.05
C GLU A 66 9.11 6.67 -20.05
N TYR A 67 7.93 7.18 -19.68
CA TYR A 67 7.01 6.47 -18.77
C TYR A 67 6.55 5.12 -19.35
N GLU A 68 6.12 5.08 -20.61
CA GLU A 68 5.71 3.83 -21.27
C GLU A 68 6.86 2.83 -21.36
N ASN A 69 8.09 3.29 -21.66
CA ASN A 69 9.27 2.43 -21.67
C ASN A 69 9.55 1.83 -20.29
N LEU A 70 9.37 2.60 -19.21
CA LEU A 70 9.52 2.12 -17.85
C LEU A 70 8.49 1.03 -17.51
N ILE A 71 7.23 1.21 -17.91
CA ILE A 71 6.16 0.21 -17.72
C ILE A 71 6.41 -1.05 -18.58
N LEU A 72 6.87 -0.88 -19.82
CA LEU A 72 7.22 -2.01 -20.69
C LEU A 72 8.33 -2.87 -20.07
N ASN A 73 9.33 -2.25 -19.45
CA ASN A 73 10.39 -2.99 -18.76
C ASN A 73 9.87 -3.81 -17.58
N GLU A 74 8.90 -3.29 -16.80
CA GLU A 74 8.24 -4.09 -15.75
C GLU A 74 7.55 -5.33 -16.31
N ASN A 75 6.82 -5.16 -17.42
CA ASN A 75 6.03 -6.23 -18.02
C ASN A 75 6.92 -7.33 -18.63
N ASN A 76 8.12 -6.98 -19.09
CA ASN A 76 9.07 -7.93 -19.69
C ASN A 76 9.83 -8.76 -18.64
N ASP A 77 9.99 -8.25 -17.42
CA ASP A 77 10.74 -8.93 -16.35
C ASP A 77 9.96 -8.92 -15.03
N TYR A 78 9.38 -10.06 -14.66
CA TYR A 78 8.68 -10.25 -13.39
C TYR A 78 9.59 -10.14 -12.15
N GLN A 79 10.92 -10.21 -12.30
CA GLN A 79 11.88 -10.02 -11.20
C GLN A 79 12.20 -8.55 -10.94
N SER A 80 11.96 -7.67 -11.91
CA SER A 80 12.18 -6.23 -11.74
C SER A 80 11.21 -5.64 -10.72
N MET A 81 11.72 -4.72 -9.88
CA MET A 81 10.88 -3.97 -8.95
C MET A 81 9.87 -3.13 -9.74
N ARG A 82 8.59 -3.25 -9.38
CA ARG A 82 7.54 -2.41 -9.96
C ARG A 82 7.70 -0.97 -9.52
N ILE A 83 7.28 -0.05 -10.36
CA ILE A 83 7.45 1.38 -10.17
C ILE A 83 6.23 1.94 -9.47
N GLN A 84 6.52 2.85 -8.55
CA GLN A 84 5.58 3.79 -8.00
C GLN A 84 6.09 5.20 -8.29
N VAL A 85 5.24 6.03 -8.88
CA VAL A 85 5.64 7.40 -9.23
C VAL A 85 5.06 8.38 -8.23
N ARG A 86 5.89 9.26 -7.67
CA ARG A 86 5.39 10.47 -7.05
C ARG A 86 5.46 11.64 -8.02
N CYS A 87 4.42 12.46 -8.01
CA CYS A 87 4.30 13.65 -8.83
C CYS A 87 4.08 14.86 -7.91
N PRO A 88 5.10 15.71 -7.75
CA PRO A 88 5.00 16.91 -6.93
C PRO A 88 3.92 17.88 -7.43
N SER A 89 3.39 18.67 -6.50
CA SER A 89 2.28 19.59 -6.72
C SER A 89 2.52 20.61 -7.84
N ASN A 90 3.76 21.08 -7.98
CA ASN A 90 4.14 22.10 -8.97
C ASN A 90 4.12 21.61 -10.43
N VAL A 91 4.12 20.29 -10.68
CA VAL A 91 4.19 19.69 -12.03
C VAL A 91 3.00 18.77 -12.36
N ALA A 92 2.04 18.66 -11.45
CA ALA A 92 0.93 17.71 -11.55
C ALA A 92 0.01 17.95 -12.74
N ILE A 93 -0.35 19.20 -13.04
CA ILE A 93 -1.21 19.51 -14.20
C ILE A 93 -0.53 19.07 -15.50
N LYS A 94 0.80 19.25 -15.59
CA LYS A 94 1.58 18.79 -16.73
C LYS A 94 1.56 17.27 -16.83
N ALA A 95 1.79 16.54 -15.73
CA ALA A 95 1.71 15.09 -15.69
C ALA A 95 0.33 14.58 -16.15
N ILE A 96 -0.75 15.12 -15.57
CA ILE A 96 -2.13 14.74 -15.89
C ILE A 96 -2.46 15.03 -17.36
N SER A 97 -1.91 16.09 -17.96
CA SER A 97 -2.15 16.38 -19.37
C SER A 97 -1.38 15.43 -20.31
N GLN A 98 -0.12 15.12 -19.98
CA GLN A 98 0.81 14.44 -20.89
C GLN A 98 0.76 12.92 -20.80
N LEU A 99 0.54 12.36 -19.61
CA LEU A 99 0.59 10.92 -19.40
C LEU A 99 -0.68 10.23 -19.89
N SER A 100 -0.52 9.04 -20.45
CA SER A 100 -1.62 8.19 -20.94
C SER A 100 -2.44 7.57 -19.79
N SER A 101 -1.76 7.25 -18.70
CA SER A 101 -2.27 6.55 -17.52
C SER A 101 -1.68 7.16 -16.25
N LEU A 102 -2.43 7.06 -15.15
CA LEU A 102 -1.99 7.53 -13.82
C LEU A 102 -1.79 6.36 -12.84
N ASN A 103 -1.80 5.12 -13.32
CA ASN A 103 -1.66 3.95 -12.45
C ASN A 103 -0.35 3.99 -11.67
N SER A 104 -0.39 3.54 -10.41
CA SER A 104 0.76 3.56 -9.51
C SER A 104 1.34 4.96 -9.23
N MET A 105 0.56 6.03 -9.47
CA MET A 105 0.99 7.40 -9.20
C MET A 105 0.37 7.96 -7.92
N ILE A 106 1.17 8.71 -7.16
CA ILE A 106 0.71 9.62 -6.10
C ILE A 106 0.95 11.04 -6.60
N ILE A 107 -0.11 11.82 -6.75
CA ILE A 107 -0.08 13.14 -7.41
C ILE A 107 -0.57 14.21 -6.44
N GLY A 108 0.24 15.24 -6.22
CA GLY A 108 -0.14 16.43 -5.46
C GLY A 108 -0.78 17.47 -6.34
N ILE A 109 -1.82 18.16 -5.86
CA ILE A 109 -2.45 19.25 -6.60
C ILE A 109 -2.79 20.35 -5.61
N GLU A 110 -2.15 21.51 -5.75
CA GLU A 110 -2.57 22.70 -5.03
C GLU A 110 -3.96 23.13 -5.53
N ILE A 111 -4.90 23.33 -4.61
CA ILE A 111 -6.28 23.69 -4.94
C ILE A 111 -6.26 25.07 -5.61
N PRO A 112 -6.76 25.18 -6.86
CA PRO A 112 -6.84 26.47 -7.53
C PRO A 112 -7.75 27.44 -6.78
N LYS A 113 -7.42 28.73 -6.83
CA LYS A 113 -8.24 29.80 -6.22
C LYS A 113 -9.66 29.86 -6.84
N GLU A 114 -9.78 29.50 -8.11
CA GLU A 114 -11.06 29.49 -8.82
C GLU A 114 -11.70 28.09 -8.80
N LYS A 115 -12.96 28.01 -8.36
CA LYS A 115 -13.69 26.73 -8.28
C LYS A 115 -13.82 26.02 -9.64
N ASN A 116 -13.93 26.77 -10.73
CA ASN A 116 -14.06 26.22 -12.07
C ASN A 116 -12.79 25.44 -12.48
N ASP A 117 -11.61 25.91 -12.09
CA ASP A 117 -10.35 25.24 -12.39
C ASP A 117 -10.26 23.89 -11.67
N LEU A 118 -10.73 23.79 -10.43
CA LEU A 118 -10.77 22.52 -9.71
C LEU A 118 -11.68 21.50 -10.41
N VAL A 119 -12.82 21.95 -10.95
CA VAL A 119 -13.73 21.08 -11.72
C VAL A 119 -13.02 20.56 -12.97
N LEU A 120 -12.36 21.44 -13.73
CA LEU A 120 -11.60 21.07 -14.92
C LEU A 120 -10.48 20.06 -14.61
N VAL A 121 -9.74 20.26 -13.51
CA VAL A 121 -8.69 19.33 -13.08
C VAL A 121 -9.28 17.95 -12.76
N LYS A 122 -10.40 17.90 -12.01
CA LYS A 122 -11.07 16.63 -11.70
C LYS A 122 -11.62 15.94 -12.95
N GLU A 123 -12.08 16.69 -13.95
CA GLU A 123 -12.48 16.14 -15.24
C GLU A 123 -11.30 15.55 -16.00
N LEU A 124 -10.16 16.25 -16.06
CA LEU A 124 -8.94 15.75 -16.68
C LEU A 124 -8.47 14.44 -16.04
N ILE A 125 -8.50 14.33 -14.70
CA ILE A 125 -8.17 13.09 -13.99
C ILE A 125 -9.12 11.97 -14.40
N LYS A 126 -10.43 12.23 -14.46
CA LYS A 126 -11.44 11.22 -14.85
C LYS A 126 -11.29 10.75 -16.29
N VAL A 127 -10.75 11.58 -17.18
CA VAL A 127 -10.40 11.18 -18.55
C VAL A 127 -9.23 10.19 -18.56
N LYS A 128 -8.25 10.36 -17.65
CA LYS A 128 -7.07 9.50 -17.58
C LYS A 128 -7.27 8.22 -16.78
N THR A 129 -8.12 8.25 -15.75
CA THR A 129 -8.39 7.07 -14.92
C THR A 129 -9.84 6.99 -14.47
N ARG A 130 -10.37 5.77 -14.49
CA ARG A 130 -11.72 5.47 -13.98
C ARG A 130 -11.74 5.30 -12.46
N LYS A 131 -10.60 5.01 -11.85
CA LYS A 131 -10.48 4.66 -10.43
C LYS A 131 -9.34 5.45 -9.81
N PHE A 132 -9.61 6.16 -8.72
CA PHE A 132 -8.59 6.88 -7.97
C PHE A 132 -9.07 7.15 -6.54
N LEU A 133 -8.11 7.33 -5.65
CA LEU A 133 -8.35 7.83 -4.30
C LEU A 133 -8.13 9.35 -4.30
N GLU A 134 -9.10 10.09 -3.82
CA GLU A 134 -8.99 11.52 -3.55
C GLU A 134 -8.75 11.73 -2.06
N ILE A 135 -7.66 12.42 -1.73
CA ILE A 135 -7.35 12.88 -0.38
C ILE A 135 -7.35 14.40 -0.43
N VAL A 136 -8.17 15.04 0.40
CA VAL A 136 -8.17 16.50 0.56
C VAL A 136 -7.60 16.82 1.92
N ILE A 137 -6.51 17.59 1.93
CA ILE A 137 -5.81 18.08 3.12
C ILE A 137 -6.20 19.53 3.30
N ASP A 138 -6.96 19.81 4.35
CA ASP A 138 -7.24 21.16 4.84
C ASP A 138 -6.48 21.40 6.15
N SER A 139 -6.43 22.63 6.65
CA SER A 139 -5.64 23.00 7.83
C SER A 139 -6.02 22.24 9.11
N GLU A 140 -7.24 21.70 9.18
CA GLU A 140 -7.77 21.02 10.37
C GLU A 140 -8.19 19.57 10.12
N ASP A 141 -8.40 19.16 8.87
CA ASP A 141 -9.03 17.88 8.54
C ASP A 141 -8.47 17.23 7.27
N ILE A 142 -8.50 15.89 7.26
CA ILE A 142 -8.18 15.07 6.09
C ILE A 142 -9.45 14.32 5.64
N VAL A 143 -9.90 14.61 4.42
CA VAL A 143 -11.07 13.96 3.82
C VAL A 143 -10.63 12.97 2.75
N ILE A 144 -11.14 11.74 2.81
CA ILE A 144 -10.76 10.66 1.89
C ILE A 144 -11.98 10.10 1.17
N ASN A 145 -11.94 10.14 -0.16
CA ASN A 145 -13.00 9.65 -1.04
C ASN A 145 -12.42 8.75 -2.13
N ILE A 146 -13.08 7.63 -2.41
CA ILE A 146 -12.67 6.76 -3.52
C ILE A 146 -13.65 6.91 -4.68
N THR A 147 -13.11 7.09 -5.89
CA THR A 147 -13.90 7.22 -7.11
C THR A 147 -13.81 5.94 -7.94
N GLY A 148 -14.93 5.51 -8.54
CA GLY A 148 -14.97 4.37 -9.46
C GLY A 148 -14.90 2.99 -8.80
N ILE A 149 -14.95 2.93 -7.47
CA ILE A 149 -14.91 1.69 -6.69
C ILE A 149 -16.04 1.70 -5.66
N ASN A 150 -16.80 0.61 -5.61
CA ASN A 150 -17.87 0.46 -4.62
C ASN A 150 -17.28 0.07 -3.26
N GLU A 151 -17.20 1.04 -2.34
CA GLU A 151 -16.68 0.84 -0.97
C GLU A 151 -17.38 -0.27 -0.18
N LYS A 152 -18.62 -0.65 -0.53
CA LYS A 152 -19.36 -1.72 0.16
C LYS A 152 -18.91 -3.11 -0.25
N LEU A 153 -18.29 -3.24 -1.42
CA LEU A 153 -17.83 -4.51 -1.98
C LEU A 153 -16.33 -4.76 -1.73
N LEU A 154 -15.62 -3.76 -1.19
CA LEU A 154 -14.21 -3.88 -0.85
C LEU A 154 -14.05 -4.72 0.42
N ASN A 155 -13.22 -5.76 0.31
CA ASN A 155 -12.66 -6.41 1.48
C ASN A 155 -11.39 -5.63 1.88
N LEU A 156 -11.42 -5.03 3.07
CA LEU A 156 -10.33 -4.24 3.65
C LEU A 156 -9.74 -4.91 4.91
N GLU A 157 -9.96 -6.22 5.08
CA GLU A 157 -9.57 -6.95 6.29
C GLU A 157 -8.06 -6.88 6.53
N LEU A 158 -7.25 -7.08 5.48
CA LEU A 158 -5.79 -7.00 5.55
C LEU A 158 -5.34 -5.62 6.04
N GLU A 159 -5.81 -4.57 5.38
CA GLU A 159 -5.41 -3.19 5.68
C GLU A 159 -5.84 -2.78 7.09
N LEU A 160 -7.02 -3.23 7.54
CA LEU A 160 -7.48 -3.01 8.91
C LEU A 160 -6.63 -3.75 9.94
N LYS A 161 -6.23 -5.01 9.67
CA LYS A 161 -5.34 -5.78 10.54
C LYS A 161 -3.96 -5.14 10.64
N ILE A 162 -3.40 -4.64 9.54
CA ILE A 162 -2.12 -3.92 9.53
C ILE A 162 -2.19 -2.73 10.50
N PHE A 163 -3.21 -1.89 10.41
CA PHE A 163 -3.39 -0.77 11.34
C PHE A 163 -3.59 -1.21 12.79
N GLN A 164 -4.28 -2.32 13.02
CA GLN A 164 -4.44 -2.87 14.36
C GLN A 164 -3.12 -3.33 14.95
N LYS A 165 -2.32 -4.10 14.20
CA LYS A 165 -1.00 -4.57 14.63
C LYS A 165 -0.05 -3.41 14.92
N ILE A 166 -0.04 -2.39 14.07
CA ILE A 166 0.74 -1.16 14.31
C ILE A 166 0.35 -0.56 15.66
N SER A 167 -0.95 -0.36 15.91
CA SER A 167 -1.41 0.22 17.18
C SER A 167 -0.99 -0.62 18.38
N GLU A 168 -1.25 -1.93 18.36
CA GLU A 168 -1.00 -2.82 19.49
C GLU A 168 0.49 -3.04 19.75
N ASN A 169 1.28 -3.26 18.70
CA ASN A 169 2.70 -3.57 18.84
C ASN A 169 3.53 -2.33 19.14
N THR A 170 3.13 -1.15 18.64
CA THR A 170 3.73 0.12 19.05
C THR A 170 3.49 0.35 20.54
N GLU A 171 2.25 0.22 21.01
CA GLU A 171 1.93 0.44 22.43
C GLU A 171 2.67 -0.53 23.35
N LYS A 172 2.72 -1.83 23.00
CA LYS A 172 3.50 -2.83 23.74
C LYS A 172 4.99 -2.45 23.80
N SER A 173 5.57 -2.01 22.69
CA SER A 173 6.99 -1.63 22.61
C SER A 173 7.31 -0.40 23.46
N ILE A 174 6.49 0.67 23.35
CA ILE A 174 6.65 1.89 24.14
C ILE A 174 6.49 1.61 25.64
N ASN A 175 5.48 0.81 26.04
CA ASN A 175 5.29 0.46 27.44
C ASN A 175 6.48 -0.36 27.99
N LYS A 176 7.06 -1.24 27.19
CA LYS A 176 8.28 -1.97 27.56
C LYS A 176 9.46 -1.01 27.77
N MET A 177 9.66 -0.05 26.87
CA MET A 177 10.73 0.96 26.99
C MET A 177 10.54 1.85 28.23
N LYS A 178 9.33 2.39 28.43
CA LYS A 178 8.99 3.19 29.62
C LYS A 178 9.24 2.44 30.91
N ARG A 179 8.86 1.15 30.98
CA ARG A 179 9.10 0.32 32.17
C ARG A 179 10.60 0.18 32.46
N VAL A 180 11.40 -0.15 31.44
CA VAL A 180 12.86 -0.33 31.60
C VAL A 180 13.51 0.96 32.11
N LEU A 181 13.14 2.13 31.57
CA LEU A 181 13.69 3.40 32.04
C LEU A 181 13.16 3.80 33.42
N SER A 182 11.87 3.61 33.69
CA SER A 182 11.26 3.94 34.99
C SER A 182 11.94 3.18 36.13
N ASP A 183 12.27 1.90 35.92
CA ASP A 183 12.96 1.07 36.91
C ASP A 183 14.38 1.57 37.24
N GLN A 184 15.03 2.25 36.29
CA GLN A 184 16.36 2.86 36.48
C GLN A 184 16.24 4.26 37.09
N ILE A 185 15.29 5.05 36.61
CA ILE A 185 15.00 6.42 37.08
C ILE A 185 14.56 6.42 38.54
N TYR A 186 13.75 5.44 38.98
CA TYR A 186 13.30 5.34 40.37
C TYR A 186 14.47 5.23 41.37
N LYS A 187 15.61 4.68 40.93
CA LYS A 187 16.83 4.54 41.75
C LYS A 187 17.68 5.82 41.79
N SER A 188 17.28 6.87 41.08
CA SER A 188 18.04 8.10 40.89
C SER A 188 17.32 9.33 41.46
N GLN A 189 18.07 10.27 42.03
CA GLN A 189 17.56 11.57 42.50
C GLN A 189 17.42 12.58 41.35
N LEU A 190 16.77 12.19 40.26
CA LEU A 190 16.47 13.11 39.15
C LEU A 190 15.29 14.02 39.51
N ASP A 191 15.36 15.28 39.08
CA ASP A 191 14.22 16.19 39.12
C ASP A 191 13.09 15.68 38.18
N ASN A 192 11.89 16.22 38.35
CA ASN A 192 10.73 15.74 37.61
C ASN A 192 10.78 16.09 36.12
N ASP A 193 11.39 17.21 35.73
CA ASP A 193 11.43 17.65 34.34
C ASP A 193 12.33 16.74 33.50
N LEU A 194 13.49 16.35 34.04
CA LEU A 194 14.36 15.34 33.44
C LEU A 194 13.67 13.97 33.35
N LYS A 195 12.89 13.59 34.37
CA LYS A 195 12.11 12.34 34.33
C LYS A 195 11.05 12.36 33.21
N TYR A 196 10.35 13.48 33.05
CA TYR A 196 9.36 13.62 31.98
C TYR A 196 10.02 13.56 30.61
N SER A 197 11.13 14.28 30.41
CA SER A 197 11.86 14.25 29.14
C SER A 197 12.41 12.86 28.80
N LEU A 198 12.91 12.11 29.79
CA LEU A 198 13.44 10.74 29.58
C LEU A 198 12.34 9.70 29.30
N LEU A 199 11.08 10.01 29.61
CA LEU A 199 9.93 9.13 29.38
C LEU A 199 9.03 9.62 28.23
N ASP A 200 9.42 10.70 27.55
CA ASP A 200 8.83 11.12 26.29
C ASP A 200 9.43 10.27 25.16
N PHE A 201 8.56 9.53 24.49
CA PHE A 201 8.93 8.58 23.44
C PHE A 201 8.18 8.87 22.13
N GLU A 202 7.69 10.10 21.91
CA GLU A 202 6.86 10.38 20.73
C GLU A 202 7.64 10.23 19.40
N VAL A 203 8.95 10.48 19.40
CA VAL A 203 9.80 10.25 18.21
C VAL A 203 9.95 8.75 17.96
N GLU A 204 10.33 7.98 18.98
CA GLU A 204 10.50 6.52 18.90
C GLU A 204 9.19 5.84 18.52
N LYS A 205 8.07 6.32 19.04
CA LYS A 205 6.74 5.81 18.69
C LYS A 205 6.45 5.96 17.19
N THR A 206 6.86 7.08 16.60
CA THR A 206 6.71 7.33 15.15
C THR A 206 7.58 6.37 14.33
N GLU A 207 8.83 6.17 14.73
CA GLU A 207 9.75 5.23 14.07
C GLU A 207 9.26 3.78 14.21
N ILE A 208 8.82 3.36 15.39
CA ILE A 208 8.28 2.02 15.63
C ILE A 208 7.03 1.79 14.76
N LYS A 209 6.12 2.76 14.66
CA LYS A 209 4.94 2.66 13.77
C LYS A 209 5.37 2.42 12.31
N LYS A 210 6.36 3.19 11.82
CA LYS A 210 6.90 3.05 10.45
C LYS A 210 7.52 1.66 10.23
N ASN A 211 8.34 1.19 11.16
CA ASN A 211 9.01 -0.11 11.06
C ASN A 211 8.02 -1.28 11.02
N ILE A 212 7.05 -1.30 11.95
CA ILE A 212 6.01 -2.34 11.99
C ILE A 212 5.18 -2.31 10.70
N PHE A 213 4.82 -1.11 10.22
CA PHE A 213 4.09 -0.98 8.96
C PHE A 213 4.88 -1.58 7.79
N GLN A 214 6.15 -1.24 7.66
CA GLN A 214 7.01 -1.71 6.57
C GLN A 214 7.22 -3.23 6.62
N GLU A 215 7.36 -3.80 7.82
CA GLU A 215 7.45 -5.25 8.03
C GLU A 215 6.19 -5.96 7.51
N GLU A 216 5.01 -5.54 7.95
CA GLU A 216 3.74 -6.18 7.57
C GLU A 216 3.45 -6.07 6.05
N ILE A 217 3.81 -4.95 5.43
CA ILE A 217 3.66 -4.74 3.99
C ILE A 217 4.67 -5.61 3.21
N GLN A 218 5.90 -5.73 3.70
CA GLN A 218 6.92 -6.57 3.09
C GLN A 218 6.57 -8.06 3.20
N ASP A 219 5.99 -8.48 4.32
CA ASP A 219 5.53 -9.85 4.54
C ASP A 219 4.40 -10.21 3.57
N PHE A 220 3.41 -9.32 3.43
CA PHE A 220 2.33 -9.48 2.44
C PHE A 220 2.89 -9.61 1.01
N TYR A 221 3.77 -8.69 0.61
CA TYR A 221 4.39 -8.73 -0.72
C TYR A 221 5.17 -10.02 -0.94
N SER A 222 5.94 -10.47 0.05
CA SER A 222 6.73 -11.69 -0.03
C SER A 222 5.85 -12.95 -0.13
N GLY A 223 4.74 -13.00 0.62
CA GLY A 223 3.71 -14.03 0.47
C GLY A 223 3.09 -14.02 -0.94
N ALA A 224 2.69 -12.85 -1.43
CA ALA A 224 2.10 -12.72 -2.75
C ALA A 224 3.08 -13.08 -3.89
N LYS A 225 4.36 -12.74 -3.75
CA LYS A 225 5.41 -13.12 -4.72
C LYS A 225 5.66 -14.62 -4.74
N ARG A 226 5.64 -15.29 -3.58
CA ARG A 226 5.69 -16.76 -3.49
C ARG A 226 4.47 -17.39 -4.18
N ALA A 227 3.27 -16.84 -3.93
CA ALA A 227 2.05 -17.28 -4.60
C ALA A 227 2.16 -17.12 -6.13
N PHE A 228 2.63 -15.96 -6.59
CA PHE A 228 2.87 -15.69 -8.00
C PHE A 228 3.77 -16.77 -8.65
N PHE A 229 4.87 -17.14 -8.02
CA PHE A 229 5.77 -18.16 -8.56
C PHE A 229 5.16 -19.56 -8.59
N ILE A 230 4.42 -19.95 -7.55
CA ILE A 230 3.72 -21.24 -7.51
C ILE A 230 2.67 -21.29 -8.62
N LEU A 231 1.82 -20.26 -8.70
CA LEU A 231 0.74 -20.19 -9.69
C LEU A 231 1.25 -20.10 -11.12
N SER A 232 2.36 -19.38 -11.36
CA SER A 232 3.01 -19.34 -12.68
C SER A 232 3.50 -20.72 -13.11
N LYS A 233 4.04 -21.52 -12.19
CA LYS A 233 4.46 -22.89 -12.48
C LYS A 233 3.27 -23.82 -12.74
N LEU A 234 2.19 -23.71 -11.97
CA LEU A 234 0.96 -24.47 -12.21
C LEU A 234 0.34 -24.10 -13.56
N ASN A 235 0.31 -22.82 -13.91
CA ASN A 235 -0.14 -22.36 -15.22
C ASN A 235 0.69 -22.96 -16.36
N PHE A 236 2.02 -23.01 -16.18
CA PHE A 236 2.91 -23.63 -17.15
C PHE A 236 2.65 -25.14 -17.31
N LEU A 237 2.40 -25.86 -16.21
CA LEU A 237 2.01 -27.27 -16.26
C LEU A 237 0.70 -27.47 -17.03
N ASN A 238 -0.31 -26.62 -16.81
CA ASN A 238 -1.55 -26.66 -17.57
C ASN A 238 -1.34 -26.43 -19.07
N ASN A 239 -0.43 -25.52 -19.44
CA ASN A 239 -0.05 -25.29 -20.84
C ASN A 239 0.68 -26.51 -21.47
N MET A 240 1.20 -27.42 -20.64
CA MET A 240 1.78 -28.70 -21.06
C MET A 240 0.78 -29.86 -20.94
N GLU A 241 -0.52 -29.56 -20.85
CA GLU A 241 -1.61 -30.53 -20.72
C GLU A 241 -1.56 -31.38 -19.41
N VAL A 242 -0.88 -30.88 -18.37
CA VAL A 242 -0.87 -31.46 -17.03
C VAL A 242 -1.85 -30.70 -16.15
N ASP A 243 -3.05 -31.25 -15.96
CA ASP A 243 -4.12 -30.63 -15.17
C ASP A 243 -3.69 -30.39 -13.71
N SER A 244 -3.49 -29.11 -13.39
CA SER A 244 -2.83 -28.63 -12.19
C SER A 244 -3.64 -27.49 -11.58
N ILE A 245 -4.35 -27.79 -10.50
CA ILE A 245 -5.11 -26.84 -9.68
C ILE A 245 -4.61 -26.93 -8.24
N ILE A 246 -4.71 -25.84 -7.48
CA ILE A 246 -4.33 -25.82 -6.06
C ILE A 246 -5.48 -25.34 -5.17
N GLY A 247 -5.67 -26.01 -4.04
CA GLY A 247 -6.60 -25.58 -3.01
C GLY A 247 -6.17 -24.26 -2.36
N SER A 248 -7.14 -23.40 -2.05
CA SER A 248 -6.89 -22.10 -1.40
C SER A 248 -6.08 -22.23 -0.11
N LYS A 249 -6.37 -23.24 0.72
CA LYS A 249 -5.68 -23.46 2.00
C LYS A 249 -4.24 -23.92 1.79
N THR A 250 -4.04 -24.89 0.90
CA THR A 250 -2.72 -25.41 0.53
C THR A 250 -1.81 -24.30 0.00
N LEU A 251 -2.35 -23.38 -0.81
CA LEU A 251 -1.57 -22.25 -1.29
C LEU A 251 -1.16 -21.30 -0.14
N LEU A 252 -2.08 -20.95 0.77
CA LEU A 252 -1.75 -20.10 1.93
C LEU A 252 -0.70 -20.74 2.85
N GLU A 253 -0.80 -22.05 3.10
CA GLU A 253 0.18 -22.81 3.87
C GLU A 253 1.54 -22.82 3.15
N ALA A 254 1.57 -23.06 1.84
CA ALA A 254 2.80 -23.11 1.06
C ALA A 254 3.54 -21.76 0.96
N ILE A 255 2.80 -20.66 0.97
CA ILE A 255 3.39 -19.32 0.97
C ILE A 255 3.64 -18.78 2.37
N ASP A 256 3.35 -19.55 3.43
CA ASP A 256 3.57 -19.15 4.83
C ASP A 256 3.08 -17.72 5.10
N TYR A 257 1.80 -17.48 4.79
CA TYR A 257 1.14 -16.19 4.99
C TYR A 257 -0.34 -16.38 5.33
N GLU A 258 -0.70 -16.10 6.59
CA GLU A 258 -2.04 -16.37 7.12
C GLU A 258 -2.95 -15.14 7.21
N GLU A 259 -2.40 -13.93 7.07
CA GLU A 259 -3.09 -12.69 7.43
C GLU A 259 -4.09 -12.19 6.38
N GLY A 260 -3.92 -12.61 5.12
CA GLY A 260 -4.70 -12.14 3.97
C GLY A 260 -5.52 -13.23 3.28
N SER A 261 -6.60 -12.81 2.63
CA SER A 261 -7.43 -13.72 1.83
C SER A 261 -6.76 -14.07 0.50
N ILE A 262 -6.96 -15.30 0.00
CA ILE A 262 -6.53 -15.72 -1.34
C ILE A 262 -7.03 -14.77 -2.42
N LYS A 263 -8.28 -14.30 -2.31
CA LYS A 263 -8.82 -13.29 -3.24
C LYS A 263 -8.00 -12.00 -3.23
N GLY A 264 -7.57 -11.54 -2.06
CA GLY A 264 -6.71 -10.38 -1.91
C GLY A 264 -5.35 -10.58 -2.59
N ILE A 265 -4.72 -11.74 -2.36
CA ILE A 265 -3.45 -12.11 -3.00
C ILE A 265 -3.58 -12.16 -4.52
N LEU A 266 -4.60 -12.82 -5.05
CA LEU A 266 -4.84 -12.88 -6.50
C LEU A 266 -5.10 -11.50 -7.10
N THR A 267 -5.87 -10.65 -6.40
CA THR A 267 -6.13 -9.28 -6.85
C THR A 267 -4.84 -8.46 -6.89
N PHE A 268 -4.01 -8.59 -5.85
CA PHE A 268 -2.69 -7.96 -5.83
C PHE A 268 -1.82 -8.46 -6.97
N ILE A 269 -1.73 -9.79 -7.18
CA ILE A 269 -0.94 -10.38 -8.27
C ILE A 269 -1.35 -9.83 -9.62
N LYS A 270 -2.65 -9.77 -9.89
CA LYS A 270 -3.19 -9.23 -11.13
C LYS A 270 -2.83 -7.77 -11.33
N ASN A 271 -2.83 -6.97 -10.27
CA ASN A 271 -2.47 -5.55 -10.34
C ASN A 271 -0.96 -5.32 -10.41
N GLU A 272 -0.16 -6.19 -9.80
CA GLU A 272 1.30 -6.05 -9.69
C GLU A 272 2.04 -6.64 -10.91
N TRP A 273 1.59 -7.80 -11.40
CA TRP A 273 2.23 -8.55 -12.49
C TRP A 273 1.34 -8.75 -13.73
N GLY A 274 0.07 -8.33 -13.70
CA GLY A 274 -0.83 -8.44 -14.86
C GLY A 274 -1.45 -9.83 -15.07
N GLU A 275 -1.09 -10.81 -14.24
CA GLU A 275 -1.51 -12.21 -14.40
C GLU A 275 -2.81 -12.51 -13.64
N ASP A 276 -3.74 -13.22 -14.30
CA ASP A 276 -4.99 -13.67 -13.68
C ASP A 276 -4.99 -15.18 -13.46
N PHE A 277 -4.66 -15.59 -12.24
CA PHE A 277 -4.63 -16.99 -11.83
C PHE A 277 -5.91 -17.47 -11.14
N SER A 278 -7.02 -16.72 -11.25
CA SER A 278 -8.27 -17.10 -10.59
C SER A 278 -8.79 -18.49 -11.01
N GLY A 279 -8.52 -18.92 -12.24
CA GLY A 279 -8.86 -20.25 -12.74
C GLY A 279 -8.03 -21.41 -12.15
N LEU A 280 -6.92 -21.11 -11.47
CA LEU A 280 -6.01 -22.12 -10.89
C LEU A 280 -6.31 -22.44 -9.42
N ILE A 281 -7.33 -21.77 -8.85
CA ILE A 281 -7.72 -21.98 -7.46
C ILE A 281 -8.97 -22.85 -7.40
N GLU A 282 -8.85 -23.98 -6.71
CA GLU A 282 -9.97 -24.86 -6.42
C GLU A 282 -10.90 -24.18 -5.38
N ASN A 283 -12.13 -23.90 -5.79
CA ASN A 283 -13.17 -23.42 -4.88
C ASN A 283 -13.80 -24.63 -4.16
N ASN A 284 -13.66 -24.68 -2.84
CA ASN A 284 -14.16 -25.74 -1.95
C ASN A 284 -15.68 -25.97 -2.04
N LYS A 285 -16.14 -26.67 -3.09
CA LYS A 285 -17.40 -27.43 -3.04
C LYS A 285 -17.26 -28.87 -3.52
N LEU A 286 -16.25 -29.26 -4.31
CA LEU A 286 -16.21 -30.58 -4.94
C LEU A 286 -14.80 -31.09 -5.24
N THR A 287 -13.97 -31.43 -4.25
CA THR A 287 -12.78 -32.31 -4.47
C THR A 287 -12.04 -32.68 -3.17
N PHE A 288 -12.77 -33.23 -2.19
CA PHE A 288 -12.20 -33.78 -0.95
C PHE A 288 -11.35 -35.07 -1.13
N ILE A 289 -10.91 -35.39 -2.35
CA ILE A 289 -10.30 -36.68 -2.69
C ILE A 289 -8.83 -36.55 -3.17
N GLY A 290 -8.42 -35.40 -3.73
CA GLY A 290 -7.05 -35.18 -4.23
C GLY A 290 -6.03 -34.83 -3.14
N ASP A 291 -6.39 -33.94 -2.22
CA ASP A 291 -5.50 -33.43 -1.16
C ASP A 291 -4.99 -34.50 -0.19
N LYS A 292 -5.67 -35.64 -0.10
CA LYS A 292 -5.27 -36.77 0.78
C LYS A 292 -4.09 -37.57 0.24
N ILE A 293 -3.74 -37.45 -1.03
CA ILE A 293 -2.66 -38.23 -1.66
C ILE A 293 -1.31 -37.48 -1.60
N GLN A 294 -1.32 -36.14 -1.61
CA GLN A 294 -0.10 -35.33 -1.48
C GLN A 294 0.40 -35.17 -0.04
N SER A 295 -0.48 -35.21 0.98
CA SER A 295 -0.08 -35.10 2.39
C SER A 295 0.73 -36.29 2.93
N PHE A 296 1.03 -37.30 2.10
CA PHE A 296 1.84 -38.46 2.45
C PHE A 296 3.24 -38.47 1.80
N TRP A 297 3.60 -37.45 1.02
CA TRP A 297 4.88 -37.39 0.31
C TRP A 297 5.74 -36.14 0.60
N GLY A 298 5.69 -35.65 1.85
CA GLY A 298 6.70 -34.73 2.41
C GLY A 298 6.20 -33.33 2.65
#